data_AF-A0A560WKW4-F1
#
_entry.id   AF-A0A560WKW4-F1
#
_cell.length_a   1.000
_cell.length_b   1.000
_cell.length_c   1.000
_cell.angle_alpha   90.00
_cell.angle_beta   90.00
_cell.angle_gamma   90.00
#
_symmetry.space_group_name_H-M   'P 1'
#
loop_
_entity.id
_entity.type
_entity.pdbx_description
1 polymer ?
#
loop_
_entity_poly.entity_id
_entity_poly.type
_entity_poly.pdbx_seq_one_letter_code
_entity_poly.pdbx_strand_id
1 'polypeptide(L)'
;MNTPSLSGAVQWIESLMFGSLATIAATLAVAVIGLLLLDGRTDWRHGARTIIGCFLIFGAPLIAAGLLLPTNANAPNMSRLAVEAEVPPPPPRAPQQYDPYAGAALPANW
;
A
#
# COMPACT_ATOMS: atom_id res chain seq x y z
N MET A 1 -12.93 3.34 36.47
CA MET A 1 -13.56 4.46 35.73
C MET A 1 -12.68 4.72 34.52
N ASN A 2 -13.11 4.21 33.37
CA ASN A 2 -12.35 4.24 32.13
C ASN A 2 -12.70 5.57 31.47
N THR A 3 -11.75 6.50 31.38
CA THR A 3 -11.96 7.83 30.78
C THR A 3 -11.63 7.77 29.28
N PRO A 4 -12.61 7.53 28.39
CA PRO A 4 -12.37 7.32 26.96
C PRO A 4 -11.83 8.58 26.26
N SER A 5 -12.02 9.76 26.85
CA SER A 5 -11.61 11.04 26.27
C SER A 5 -10.09 11.24 26.28
N LEU A 6 -9.40 10.85 27.35
CA LEU A 6 -7.95 10.99 27.44
C LEU A 6 -7.23 9.99 26.52
N SER A 7 -7.68 8.73 26.49
CA SER A 7 -7.11 7.72 25.60
C SER A 7 -7.28 8.10 24.12
N GLY A 8 -8.42 8.68 23.74
CA GLY A 8 -8.64 9.17 22.38
C GLY A 8 -7.74 10.35 22.01
N ALA A 9 -7.52 11.29 22.93
CA ALA A 9 -6.60 12.40 22.72
C ALA A 9 -5.15 11.93 22.57
N VAL A 10 -4.72 10.98 23.39
CA VAL A 10 -3.38 10.37 23.30
C VAL A 10 -3.19 9.63 21.97
N GLN A 11 -4.17 8.84 21.52
CA GLN A 11 -4.13 8.13 20.25
C GLN A 11 -3.96 9.08 19.05
N TRP A 12 -4.57 10.26 19.09
CA TRP A 12 -4.42 11.28 18.04
C TRP A 12 -3.01 11.88 18.03
N ILE A 13 -2.45 12.21 19.20
CA ILE A 13 -1.08 12.71 19.32
C ILE A 13 -0.09 11.65 18.85
N GLU A 14 -0.32 10.39 19.21
CA GLU A 14 0.47 9.24 18.79
C GLU A 14 0.45 9.07 17.27
N SER A 15 -0.72 9.23 16.65
CA SER A 15 -0.88 9.20 15.19
C SER A 15 -0.12 10.33 14.50
N LEU A 16 -0.01 11.51 15.11
CA LEU A 16 0.80 12.60 14.58
C LEU A 16 2.30 12.34 14.77
N MET A 17 2.72 11.84 15.94
CA MET A 17 4.12 11.54 16.27
C MET A 17 4.69 10.45 15.36
N PHE A 18 3.93 9.38 15.10
CA PHE A 18 4.38 8.28 14.25
C PHE A 18 4.04 8.46 12.76
N GLY A 19 3.08 9.31 12.41
CA GLY A 19 2.67 9.58 11.02
C GLY A 19 3.42 10.74 10.39
N SER A 20 2.78 11.92 10.38
CA SER A 20 3.24 13.10 9.62
C SER A 20 4.48 13.77 10.23
N LEU A 21 4.58 13.82 11.56
CA LEU A 21 5.64 14.56 12.23
C LEU A 21 6.98 13.82 12.15
N ALA A 22 6.93 12.49 12.23
CA ALA A 22 8.07 11.63 11.89
C ALA A 22 8.54 11.91 10.46
N THR A 23 7.62 12.04 9.49
CA THR A 23 8.02 12.15 8.07
C THR A 23 8.74 13.46 7.85
N ILE A 24 8.18 14.54 8.37
CA ILE A 24 8.76 15.89 8.29
C ILE A 24 10.16 15.92 8.94
N ALA A 25 10.32 15.31 10.11
CA ALA A 25 11.62 15.25 10.79
C ALA A 25 12.68 14.47 9.98
N ALA A 26 12.28 13.36 9.34
CA ALA A 26 13.16 12.61 8.45
C ALA A 26 13.53 13.42 7.20
N THR A 27 12.59 14.11 6.56
CA THR A 27 12.89 14.96 5.39
C THR A 27 13.80 16.14 5.77
N LEU A 28 13.60 16.75 6.95
CA LEU A 28 14.46 17.80 7.48
C LEU A 28 15.88 17.29 7.74
N ALA A 29 16.02 16.10 8.32
CA ALA A 29 17.32 15.47 8.47
C ALA A 29 18.01 15.32 7.10
N VAL A 30 17.33 14.71 6.10
CA VAL A 30 17.80 14.54 4.71
C VAL A 30 18.25 15.88 4.10
N ALA A 31 17.47 16.95 4.27
CA ALA A 31 17.80 18.28 3.77
C ALA A 31 19.06 18.87 4.42
N VAL A 32 19.21 18.73 5.74
CA VAL A 32 20.40 19.19 6.47
C VAL A 32 21.66 18.44 6.03
N ILE A 33 21.57 17.14 5.74
CA ILE A 33 22.73 16.38 5.21
C ILE A 33 23.05 16.79 3.78
N GLY A 34 22.05 17.03 2.94
CA GLY A 34 22.27 17.57 1.59
C GLY A 34 23.04 18.89 1.63
N LEU A 35 22.68 19.76 2.57
CA LEU A 35 23.41 21.00 2.88
C LEU A 35 24.85 20.73 3.38
N LEU A 36 25.03 19.77 4.29
CA LEU A 36 26.36 19.39 4.80
C LEU A 36 27.25 18.75 3.72
N LEU A 37 26.67 18.06 2.73
CA LEU A 37 27.40 17.50 1.58
C LEU A 37 27.79 18.59 0.56
N LEU A 38 26.98 19.66 0.44
CA LEU A 38 27.30 20.85 -0.36
C LEU A 38 28.44 21.69 0.24
N ASP A 39 28.73 21.56 1.55
CA ASP A 39 29.85 22.23 2.24
C ASP A 39 31.24 21.73 1.75
N GLY A 40 31.27 20.79 0.81
CA GLY A 40 32.41 20.53 -0.08
C GLY A 40 33.60 19.80 0.54
N ARG A 41 33.56 19.53 1.85
CA ARG A 41 34.64 18.85 2.60
C ARG A 41 34.14 17.70 3.49
N THR A 42 32.84 17.44 3.51
CA THR A 42 32.23 16.47 4.41
C THR A 42 32.38 15.06 3.85
N ASP A 43 33.02 14.17 4.61
CA ASP A 43 33.18 12.76 4.24
C ASP A 43 31.83 12.17 3.80
N TRP A 44 31.78 11.59 2.59
CA TRP A 44 30.63 10.83 2.06
C TRP A 44 30.03 9.82 3.05
N ARG A 45 30.87 9.35 3.99
CA ARG A 45 30.50 8.48 5.11
C ARG A 45 29.43 9.08 6.02
N HIS A 46 29.41 10.40 6.20
CA HIS A 46 28.36 11.09 6.96
C HIS A 46 27.03 11.08 6.21
N GLY A 47 27.06 11.27 4.88
CA GLY A 47 25.87 11.13 4.04
C GLY A 47 25.27 9.72 4.12
N ALA A 48 26.12 8.70 3.95
CA ALA A 48 25.70 7.29 4.00
C ALA A 48 25.09 6.90 5.36
N ARG A 49 25.70 7.33 6.49
CA ARG A 49 25.19 7.04 7.84
C ARG A 49 23.79 7.57 8.05
N THR A 50 23.48 8.75 7.52
CA THR A 50 22.18 9.35 7.77
C THR A 50 21.09 8.84 6.83
N ILE A 51 21.43 8.44 5.60
CA ILE A 51 20.50 7.69 4.73
C ILE A 51 20.10 6.37 5.40
N ILE A 52 21.07 5.65 5.98
CA ILE A 52 20.80 4.42 6.74
C ILE A 52 19.95 4.70 7.98
N GLY A 53 20.24 5.77 8.73
CA GLY A 53 19.44 6.19 9.89
C GLY A 53 17.99 6.53 9.53
N CYS A 54 17.78 7.22 8.41
CA CYS A 54 16.44 7.54 7.90
C CYS A 54 15.66 6.27 7.54
N PHE A 55 16.33 5.30 6.89
CA PHE A 55 15.73 4.02 6.54
C PHE A 55 15.41 3.17 7.77
N LEU A 56 16.22 3.25 8.83
CA LEU A 56 15.94 2.57 10.10
C LEU A 56 14.72 3.16 10.82
N ILE A 57 14.60 4.49 10.93
CA ILE A 57 13.46 5.11 11.63
C ILE A 57 12.13 4.85 10.88
N PHE A 58 12.13 4.96 9.54
CA PHE A 58 10.93 4.78 8.72
C PHE A 58 10.64 3.35 8.29
N GLY A 59 11.68 2.62 7.89
CA GLY A 59 11.56 1.28 7.30
C GLY A 59 11.51 0.17 8.34
N ALA A 60 12.20 0.31 9.49
CA ALA A 60 12.23 -0.76 10.48
C ALA A 60 10.84 -1.12 11.06
N PRO A 61 9.94 -0.18 11.37
CA PRO A 61 8.59 -0.52 11.82
C PRO A 61 7.77 -1.27 10.77
N LEU A 62 7.90 -0.92 9.48
CA LEU A 62 7.24 -1.62 8.37
C LEU A 62 7.78 -3.05 8.21
N ILE A 63 9.10 -3.22 8.31
CA ILE A 63 9.75 -4.54 8.26
C ILE A 63 9.34 -5.37 9.47
N ALA A 64 9.34 -4.78 10.68
CA ALA A 64 8.93 -5.43 11.90
C ALA A 64 7.45 -5.81 11.86
N ALA A 65 6.56 -4.97 11.34
CA ALA A 65 5.14 -5.29 11.18
C ALA A 65 4.91 -6.44 10.18
N GLY A 66 5.68 -6.49 9.10
CA GLY A 66 5.66 -7.60 8.14
C GLY A 66 6.19 -8.91 8.73
N LEU A 67 7.22 -8.83 9.58
CA LEU A 67 7.85 -10.00 10.19
C LEU A 67 7.08 -10.51 11.43
N LEU A 68 6.50 -9.59 12.19
CA LEU A 68 5.64 -9.84 13.35
C LEU A 68 4.19 -10.04 12.94
N LEU A 69 3.91 -10.36 11.66
CA LEU A 69 2.59 -10.77 11.21
C LEU A 69 2.06 -11.77 12.26
N PRO A 70 1.05 -11.40 13.05
CA PRO A 70 0.62 -12.25 14.13
C PRO A 70 0.18 -13.57 13.47
N THR A 71 0.75 -14.69 13.85
CA THR A 71 0.24 -16.00 13.38
C THR A 71 -1.22 -16.21 13.80
N ASN A 72 -1.71 -15.38 14.73
CA ASN A 72 -3.09 -15.22 15.18
C ASN A 72 -3.80 -13.96 14.61
N ALA A 73 -3.28 -13.34 13.55
CA ALA A 73 -3.90 -12.15 12.97
C ALA A 73 -5.22 -12.56 12.32
N ASN A 74 -6.32 -12.08 12.88
CA ASN A 74 -7.51 -11.83 12.08
C ASN A 74 -7.05 -10.88 10.97
N ALA A 75 -6.88 -11.43 9.77
CA ALA A 75 -6.32 -10.70 8.64
C ALA A 75 -7.04 -9.36 8.54
N PRO A 76 -6.34 -8.20 8.61
CA PRO A 76 -7.00 -6.97 8.27
C PRO A 76 -7.56 -7.20 6.88
N ASN A 77 -8.86 -7.01 6.75
CA ASN A 77 -9.50 -6.81 5.47
C ASN A 77 -8.88 -5.55 4.86
N MET A 78 -7.68 -5.70 4.29
CA MET A 78 -7.43 -5.20 2.96
C MET A 78 -8.54 -5.82 2.12
N SER A 79 -9.73 -5.20 2.20
CA SER A 79 -10.58 -5.04 1.05
C SER A 79 -9.58 -4.76 -0.04
N ARG A 80 -9.35 -5.76 -0.89
CA ARG A 80 -8.63 -5.55 -2.11
C ARG A 80 -9.17 -4.22 -2.60
N LEU A 81 -8.26 -3.37 -3.07
CA LEU A 81 -8.60 -2.50 -4.16
C LEU A 81 -9.04 -3.47 -5.27
N ALA A 82 -10.27 -3.96 -5.16
CA ALA A 82 -11.03 -4.56 -6.20
C ALA A 82 -11.23 -3.34 -7.09
N VAL A 83 -10.24 -3.12 -7.94
CA VAL A 83 -10.54 -2.76 -9.31
C VAL A 83 -11.42 -3.92 -9.77
N GLU A 84 -12.69 -3.84 -9.39
CA GLU A 84 -13.75 -4.52 -10.09
C GLU A 84 -13.64 -3.86 -11.46
N ALA A 85 -12.94 -4.54 -12.36
CA ALA A 85 -13.08 -4.22 -13.76
C ALA A 85 -14.58 -4.33 -13.98
N GLU A 86 -15.25 -3.19 -14.08
CA GLU A 86 -16.63 -3.09 -14.56
C GLU A 86 -16.58 -3.74 -15.94
N VAL A 87 -16.78 -5.05 -15.99
CA VAL A 87 -16.97 -5.77 -17.23
C VAL A 87 -18.37 -5.34 -17.65
N PRO A 88 -18.52 -4.47 -18.66
CA PRO A 88 -19.84 -4.08 -19.11
C PRO A 88 -20.60 -5.38 -19.40
N PRO A 89 -21.88 -5.49 -18.97
CA PRO A 89 -22.66 -6.68 -19.23
C PRO A 89 -22.54 -7.00 -20.72
N PRO A 90 -22.28 -8.27 -21.09
CA PRO A 90 -22.15 -8.65 -22.49
C PRO A 90 -23.39 -8.12 -23.22
N PRO A 91 -23.22 -7.45 -24.38
CA PRO A 91 -24.34 -6.88 -25.10
C PRO A 91 -25.43 -7.95 -25.24
N PRO A 92 -26.72 -7.58 -25.09
CA PRO A 92 -27.81 -8.54 -25.22
C PRO A 92 -27.56 -9.37 -26.47
N ARG A 93 -27.42 -10.70 -26.30
CA ARG A 93 -27.19 -11.58 -27.44
C ARG A 93 -28.30 -11.24 -28.42
N ALA A 94 -27.94 -10.81 -29.63
CA ALA A 94 -28.91 -10.58 -30.69
C ALA A 94 -29.85 -11.80 -30.72
N PRO A 95 -31.18 -11.61 -30.88
CA PRO A 95 -32.11 -12.73 -30.93
C PRO A 95 -31.51 -13.78 -31.87
N GLN A 96 -31.33 -15.00 -31.35
CA GLN A 96 -30.73 -16.10 -32.10
C GLN A 96 -31.55 -16.25 -33.37
N GLN A 97 -31.07 -15.69 -34.49
CA GLN A 97 -31.71 -15.76 -35.78
C GLN A 97 -31.65 -17.23 -36.17
N TYR A 98 -32.73 -17.95 -35.87
CA TYR A 98 -32.87 -19.36 -36.07
C TYR A 98 -32.64 -19.65 -37.56
N ASP A 99 -31.46 -20.19 -37.87
CA ASP A 99 -31.12 -20.59 -39.23
C ASP A 99 -31.65 -22.01 -39.45
N PRO A 100 -32.76 -22.18 -40.19
CA PRO A 100 -33.38 -23.48 -40.41
C PRO A 100 -32.52 -24.45 -41.24
N TYR A 101 -31.41 -23.99 -41.82
CA TYR A 101 -30.46 -24.84 -42.54
C TYR A 101 -29.36 -25.47 -41.65
N ALA A 102 -29.25 -25.05 -40.39
CA ALA A 102 -28.28 -25.61 -39.43
C ALA A 102 -28.53 -27.10 -39.07
N GLY A 103 -29.70 -27.66 -39.43
CA GLY A 103 -30.03 -29.08 -39.27
C GLY A 103 -29.79 -29.95 -40.51
N ALA A 104 -29.47 -29.37 -41.67
CA ALA A 104 -29.27 -30.11 -42.92
C ALA A 104 -27.80 -30.46 -43.21
N ALA A 105 -26.85 -29.82 -42.51
CA ALA A 105 -25.42 -30.02 -42.71
C ALA A 105 -24.80 -31.10 -41.80
N LEU A 106 -25.59 -31.72 -40.93
CA LEU A 106 -25.13 -32.83 -40.10
C LEU A 106 -25.23 -34.13 -40.93
N PRO A 107 -24.11 -34.81 -41.23
CA PRO A 107 -24.16 -36.12 -41.85
C PRO A 107 -24.89 -37.10 -40.92
N ALA A 108 -25.81 -37.89 -41.47
CA ALA A 108 -26.71 -38.77 -40.72
C ALA A 108 -26.03 -40.02 -40.11
N ASN A 109 -24.72 -39.98 -39.85
CA ASN A 109 -23.94 -41.12 -39.37
C ASN A 109 -22.77 -40.71 -38.45
N TRP A 110 -23.11 -40.42 -37.20
CA TRP A 110 -22.32 -40.82 -36.03
C TRP A 110 -23.26 -41.15 -34.87
#